data_AF-A0A972CDA1-F1
#
_entry.id   AF-A0A972CDA1-F1
#
_cell.length_a   1.000
_cell.length_b   1.000
_cell.length_c   1.000
_cell.angle_alpha   90.00
_cell.angle_beta   90.00
_cell.angle_gamma   90.00
#
_symmetry.space_group_name_H-M   'P 1'
#
loop_
_entity.id
_entity.type
_entity.pdbx_description
1 polymer ?
#
loop_
_entity_poly.entity_id
_entity_poly.type
_entity_poly.pdbx_seq_one_letter_code
_entity_poly.pdbx_strand_id
1 'polypeptide(L)'
;MKSGNIKYTGGELKKAAKKLLSRKKSLSAGDEVACEIVRDLIPLYADRAASDQTGKFVRAHIAGCRSCADYFRSVVTATREKRMSSRAGRIGVGGFAGIAGKIKRRRAIYASVTTVALLVLIGLNLYAFLTRGDR
;
A
#
# COMPACT_ATOMS: atom_id res chain seq x y z
N MET A 1 -14.09 -22.20 -51.58
CA MET A 1 -13.17 -21.31 -50.83
C MET A 1 -12.18 -20.71 -51.80
N LYS A 2 -12.31 -19.42 -52.18
CA LYS A 2 -11.36 -18.75 -53.07
C LYS A 2 -10.34 -17.99 -52.23
N SER A 3 -9.12 -18.53 -52.11
CA SER A 3 -7.97 -17.77 -51.59
C SER A 3 -7.55 -16.74 -52.63
N GLY A 4 -8.08 -15.52 -52.51
CA GLY A 4 -7.62 -14.37 -53.28
C GLY A 4 -6.24 -13.94 -52.81
N ASN A 5 -5.22 -14.20 -53.62
CA ASN A 5 -3.85 -13.80 -53.36
C ASN A 5 -3.70 -12.29 -53.64
N ILE A 6 -3.83 -11.45 -52.61
CA ILE A 6 -3.74 -10.00 -52.75
C ILE A 6 -2.25 -9.61 -52.79
N LYS A 7 -1.72 -9.44 -54.01
CA LYS A 7 -0.38 -8.87 -54.23
C LYS A 7 -0.42 -7.36 -53.96
N TYR A 8 -0.07 -6.94 -52.74
CA TYR A 8 0.15 -5.53 -52.44
C TYR A 8 1.51 -5.08 -53.01
N THR A 9 1.53 -4.06 -53.86
CA THR A 9 2.76 -3.47 -54.37
C THR A 9 3.45 -2.67 -53.27
N GLY A 10 4.79 -2.57 -53.30
CA GLY A 10 5.56 -1.87 -52.27
C GLY A 10 5.16 -0.39 -52.05
N GLY A 11 4.53 0.25 -53.04
CA GLY A 11 3.97 1.60 -52.93
C GLY A 11 2.71 1.68 -52.06
N GLU A 12 1.84 0.67 -52.12
CA GLU A 12 0.60 0.60 -51.34
C GLU A 12 0.88 0.30 -49.86
N LEU A 13 1.89 -0.55 -49.58
CA LEU A 13 2.41 -0.76 -48.22
C LEU A 13 2.97 0.52 -47.61
N LYS A 14 3.73 1.31 -48.38
CA LYS A 14 4.26 2.61 -47.94
C LYS A 14 3.14 3.63 -47.72
N LYS A 15 2.11 3.67 -48.56
CA LYS A 15 0.93 4.52 -48.36
C LYS A 15 0.14 4.12 -47.13
N ALA A 16 -0.10 2.83 -46.90
CA ALA A 16 -0.78 2.31 -45.72
C ALA A 16 0.02 2.62 -44.44
N ALA A 17 1.33 2.38 -44.43
CA ALA A 17 2.21 2.72 -43.32
C ALA A 17 2.24 4.23 -43.05
N LYS A 18 2.34 5.07 -44.10
CA LYS A 18 2.30 6.53 -43.97
C LYS A 18 0.93 7.04 -43.48
N LYS A 19 -0.17 6.37 -43.85
CA LYS A 19 -1.53 6.66 -43.37
C LYS A 19 -1.69 6.27 -41.90
N LEU A 20 -1.13 5.14 -41.46
CA LEU A 20 -1.09 4.75 -40.05
C LEU A 20 -0.22 5.71 -39.21
N LEU A 21 0.94 6.12 -39.73
CA LEU A 21 1.81 7.10 -39.07
C LEU A 21 1.20 8.51 -39.05
N SER A 22 0.50 8.92 -40.11
CA SER A 22 -0.21 10.22 -40.14
C SER A 22 -1.42 10.24 -39.21
N ARG A 23 -2.09 9.09 -39.00
CA ARG A 23 -3.17 8.95 -38.02
C ARG A 23 -2.67 8.98 -36.57
N LYS A 24 -1.40 8.62 -36.34
CA LYS A 24 -0.70 8.81 -35.05
C LYS A 24 -0.30 10.27 -34.84
N LYS A 25 0.08 10.98 -35.91
CA LYS A 25 0.51 12.40 -35.88
C LYS A 25 -0.61 13.40 -35.58
N SER A 26 -1.87 12.99 -35.73
CA SER A 26 -3.04 13.83 -35.41
C SER A 26 -3.51 13.72 -33.94
N LEU A 27 -2.88 12.90 -33.10
CA LEU A 27 -3.01 13.07 -31.64
C LEU A 27 -2.00 14.14 -31.24
N SER A 28 -2.52 15.29 -30.84
CA SER A 28 -1.81 16.55 -30.78
C SER A 28 -0.82 16.58 -29.61
N ALA A 29 0.29 17.31 -29.76
CA ALA A 29 1.29 17.48 -28.69
C ALA A 29 0.68 18.03 -27.37
N GLY A 30 -0.49 18.67 -27.42
CA GLY A 30 -1.24 19.10 -26.22
C GLY A 30 -1.89 17.95 -25.46
N ASP A 31 -2.29 16.87 -26.14
CA ASP A 31 -2.88 15.69 -25.51
C ASP A 31 -1.83 14.85 -24.78
N GLU A 32 -0.58 14.85 -25.27
CA GLU A 32 0.54 14.12 -24.64
C GLU A 32 0.92 14.73 -23.29
N VAL A 33 1.09 16.05 -23.24
CA VAL A 33 1.34 16.79 -21.98
C VAL A 33 0.16 16.64 -21.01
N ALA A 34 -1.09 16.73 -21.52
CA ALA A 34 -2.27 16.50 -20.69
C ALA A 34 -2.33 15.06 -20.15
N CYS A 35 -1.92 14.06 -20.94
CA CYS A 35 -1.85 12.67 -20.47
C CYS A 35 -0.85 12.49 -19.33
N GLU A 36 0.32 13.12 -19.40
CA GLU A 36 1.34 13.05 -18.34
C GLU A 36 0.82 13.67 -17.04
N ILE A 37 0.28 14.88 -17.13
CA ILE A 37 -0.31 15.57 -15.97
C ILE A 37 -1.44 14.73 -15.36
N VAL A 38 -2.32 14.16 -16.19
CA VAL A 38 -3.42 13.32 -15.70
C VAL A 38 -2.91 12.04 -15.06
N ARG A 39 -1.85 11.40 -15.59
CA ARG A 39 -1.25 10.22 -14.95
C ARG A 39 -0.68 10.53 -13.58
N ASP A 40 -0.04 11.68 -13.40
CA ASP A 40 0.49 12.09 -12.09
C ASP A 40 -0.63 12.41 -11.09
N LEU A 41 -1.76 12.92 -11.58
CA LEU A 41 -2.93 13.23 -10.76
C LEU A 41 -3.83 12.02 -10.47
N ILE A 42 -3.77 10.96 -11.29
CA ILE A 42 -4.61 9.76 -11.15
C ILE A 42 -4.50 9.12 -9.76
N PRO A 43 -3.31 8.92 -9.16
CA PRO A 43 -3.19 8.41 -7.80
C PRO A 43 -3.92 9.28 -6.77
N LEU A 44 -3.76 10.60 -6.84
CA LEU A 44 -4.40 11.55 -5.94
C LEU A 44 -5.94 11.55 -6.12
N TYR A 45 -6.40 11.43 -7.36
CA TYR A 45 -7.81 11.31 -7.68
C TYR A 45 -8.40 9.99 -7.19
N ALA A 46 -7.69 8.87 -7.35
CA ALA A 46 -8.11 7.55 -6.85
C ALA A 46 -8.23 7.51 -5.32
N ASP A 47 -7.36 8.24 -4.61
CA ASP A 47 -7.40 8.40 -3.15
C ASP A 47 -8.35 9.50 -2.67
N ARG A 48 -9.10 10.15 -3.57
CA ARG A 48 -10.00 11.28 -3.27
C ARG A 48 -9.32 12.46 -2.56
N ALA A 49 -8.01 12.61 -2.76
CA ALA A 49 -7.22 13.72 -2.21
C ALA A 49 -7.15 14.92 -3.18
N ALA A 50 -7.55 14.72 -4.45
CA ALA A 50 -7.66 15.80 -5.42
C ALA A 50 -8.87 16.70 -5.15
N SER A 51 -8.73 18.01 -5.39
CA SER A 51 -9.84 18.96 -5.33
C SER A 51 -10.91 18.64 -6.40
N ASP A 52 -12.13 19.12 -6.20
CA ASP A 52 -13.25 18.86 -7.12
C ASP A 52 -12.97 19.37 -8.54
N GLN A 53 -12.27 20.50 -8.68
CA GLN A 53 -11.90 21.05 -9.98
C GLN A 53 -10.93 20.12 -10.71
N THR A 54 -9.86 19.69 -10.04
CA THR A 54 -8.88 18.75 -10.59
C THR A 54 -9.52 17.39 -10.90
N GLY A 55 -10.42 16.93 -10.03
CA GLY A 55 -11.16 15.68 -10.22
C GLY A 55 -12.08 15.71 -11.44
N LYS A 56 -12.74 16.83 -11.74
CA LYS A 56 -13.55 16.98 -12.97
C LYS A 56 -12.70 16.89 -14.23
N PHE A 57 -11.55 17.57 -14.23
CA PHE A 57 -10.60 17.54 -15.35
C PHE A 57 -10.08 16.12 -15.62
N VAL A 58 -9.58 15.44 -14.59
CA VAL A 58 -9.07 14.05 -14.70
C VAL A 58 -10.16 13.10 -15.20
N ARG A 59 -11.39 13.24 -14.70
CA ARG A 59 -12.52 12.38 -15.08
C ARG A 59 -12.93 12.59 -16.55
N ALA A 60 -12.94 13.82 -17.02
CA ALA A 60 -13.21 14.15 -18.43
C ALA A 60 -12.13 13.57 -19.35
N HIS A 61 -10.85 13.67 -18.96
CA HIS A 61 -9.75 13.14 -19.76
C HIS A 61 -9.75 11.60 -19.82
N ILE A 62 -9.99 10.92 -18.70
CA ILE A 62 -10.10 9.45 -18.64
C ILE A 62 -11.24 8.93 -19.55
N ALA A 63 -12.34 9.68 -19.67
CA ALA A 63 -13.44 9.31 -20.55
C ALA A 63 -13.06 9.37 -22.05
N GLY A 64 -12.16 10.28 -22.44
CA GLY A 64 -11.70 10.44 -23.83
C GLY A 64 -10.41 9.69 -24.16
N CYS A 65 -9.60 9.31 -23.16
CA CYS A 65 -8.28 8.73 -23.34
C CYS A 65 -8.18 7.32 -22.76
N ARG A 66 -8.10 6.33 -23.66
CA ARG A 66 -8.05 4.91 -23.28
C ARG A 66 -6.80 4.54 -22.48
N SER A 67 -5.64 5.12 -22.79
CA SER A 67 -4.40 4.85 -22.06
C SER A 67 -4.49 5.31 -20.59
N CYS A 68 -5.06 6.49 -20.35
CA CYS A 68 -5.29 7.03 -19.02
C CYS A 68 -6.36 6.23 -18.25
N ALA A 69 -7.39 5.72 -18.94
CA ALA A 69 -8.38 4.83 -18.34
C ALA A 69 -7.80 3.50 -17.89
N ASP A 70 -6.94 2.89 -18.70
CA ASP A 70 -6.26 1.64 -18.37
C ASP A 70 -5.31 1.83 -17.18
N TYR A 71 -4.57 2.94 -17.14
CA TYR A 71 -3.71 3.29 -15.99
C TYR A 71 -4.52 3.56 -14.71
N PHE A 72 -5.65 4.26 -14.80
CA PHE A 72 -6.52 4.46 -13.64
C PHE A 72 -7.00 3.13 -13.04
N ARG A 73 -7.36 2.15 -13.87
CA ARG A 73 -7.75 0.81 -13.40
C ARG A 73 -6.62 0.11 -12.66
N SER A 74 -5.39 0.13 -13.20
CA SER A 74 -4.24 -0.51 -12.56
C SER A 74 -3.89 0.12 -11.21
N VAL A 75 -4.00 1.44 -11.10
CA VAL A 75 -3.81 2.16 -9.83
C VAL A 75 -4.89 1.77 -8.82
N VAL A 76 -6.17 1.73 -9.23
CA VAL A 76 -7.27 1.33 -8.33
C VAL A 76 -7.10 -0.11 -7.83
N THR A 77 -6.67 -1.04 -8.69
CA THR A 77 -6.41 -2.43 -8.27
C THR A 77 -5.25 -2.52 -7.31
N ALA A 78 -4.12 -1.85 -7.59
CA ALA A 78 -2.94 -1.85 -6.73
C ALA A 78 -3.24 -1.21 -5.36
N THR A 79 -4.01 -0.11 -5.32
CA THR A 79 -4.42 0.52 -4.07
C THR A 79 -5.35 -0.39 -3.25
N ARG A 80 -6.23 -1.15 -3.92
CA ARG A 80 -7.11 -2.12 -3.25
C ARG A 80 -6.31 -3.27 -2.62
N GLU A 81 -5.33 -3.81 -3.33
CA GLU A 81 -4.43 -4.86 -2.83
C GLU A 81 -3.61 -4.39 -1.63
N LYS A 82 -3.03 -3.18 -1.71
CA LYS A 82 -2.30 -2.57 -0.58
C LYS A 82 -3.20 -2.37 0.64
N ARG A 83 -4.46 -1.96 0.45
CA ARG A 83 -5.44 -1.81 1.54
C ARG A 83 -5.84 -3.16 2.14
N MET A 84 -5.99 -4.21 1.33
CA MET A 84 -6.26 -5.57 1.84
C MET A 84 -5.07 -6.13 2.60
N SER A 85 -3.85 -5.99 2.07
CA SER A 85 -2.61 -6.41 2.73
C SER A 85 -2.39 -5.64 4.03
N SER A 86 -2.59 -4.32 4.04
CA SER A 86 -2.54 -3.49 5.25
C SER A 86 -3.61 -3.87 6.27
N ARG A 87 -4.81 -4.27 5.84
CA ARG A 87 -5.88 -4.72 6.73
C ARG A 87 -5.56 -6.10 7.32
N ALA A 88 -5.04 -7.03 6.52
CA ALA A 88 -4.52 -8.31 6.99
C ALA A 88 -3.35 -8.10 7.98
N GLY A 89 -2.45 -7.17 7.69
CA GLY A 89 -1.36 -6.77 8.58
C GLY A 89 -1.84 -6.13 9.90
N ARG A 90 -2.88 -5.30 9.86
CA ARG A 90 -3.50 -4.72 11.07
C ARG A 90 -4.22 -5.76 11.93
N ILE A 91 -4.82 -6.78 11.34
CA ILE A 91 -5.31 -7.95 12.08
C ILE A 91 -4.12 -8.66 12.77
N GLY A 92 -2.94 -8.67 12.15
CA GLY A 92 -1.68 -9.14 12.74
C GLY A 92 -1.16 -8.28 13.91
N VAL A 93 -1.30 -6.94 13.86
CA VAL A 93 -0.94 -6.05 14.98
C VAL A 93 -1.95 -6.12 16.13
N GLY A 94 -3.20 -6.52 15.85
CA GLY A 94 -4.19 -6.90 16.86
C GLY A 94 -3.89 -8.23 17.59
N GLY A 95 -2.92 -9.01 17.11
CA GLY A 95 -2.51 -10.31 17.67
C GLY A 95 -1.88 -10.24 19.07
N PHE A 96 -1.56 -9.04 19.56
CA PHE A 96 -0.97 -8.86 20.90
C PHE A 96 -1.99 -8.58 22.00
N ALA A 97 -3.27 -8.32 21.69
CA ALA A 97 -4.29 -8.07 22.71
C ALA A 97 -4.52 -9.29 23.62
N GLY A 98 -4.48 -10.51 23.04
CA GLY A 98 -4.59 -11.76 23.80
C GLY A 98 -3.33 -12.14 24.59
N ILE A 99 -2.17 -11.62 24.20
CA ILE A 99 -0.87 -11.89 24.84
C ILE A 99 -0.61 -10.89 25.99
N ALA A 100 -1.03 -9.63 25.83
CA ALA A 100 -0.87 -8.58 26.82
C ALA A 100 -1.56 -8.92 28.16
N GLY A 101 -2.76 -9.51 28.12
CA GLY A 101 -3.50 -9.89 29.33
C GLY A 101 -2.81 -10.98 30.17
N LYS A 102 -2.20 -11.98 29.52
CA LYS A 102 -1.52 -13.10 30.19
C LYS A 102 -0.16 -12.67 30.77
N ILE A 103 0.54 -11.75 30.12
CA ILE A 103 1.82 -11.20 30.60
C ILE A 103 1.62 -10.34 31.86
N LYS A 104 0.57 -9.50 31.90
CA LYS A 104 0.27 -8.65 33.06
C LYS A 104 -0.01 -9.47 34.34
N ARG A 105 -0.76 -10.58 34.22
CA ARG A 105 -1.09 -11.47 35.35
C ARG A 105 0.14 -12.19 35.91
N ARG A 106 1.04 -12.68 35.04
CA ARG A 106 2.28 -13.34 35.47
C ARG A 106 3.25 -12.36 36.14
N ARG A 107 3.38 -11.13 35.62
CA ARG A 107 4.25 -10.09 36.19
C ARG A 107 3.87 -9.72 37.62
N ALA A 108 2.58 -9.65 37.94
CA ALA A 108 2.11 -9.37 39.30
C ALA A 108 2.46 -10.50 40.28
N ILE A 109 2.32 -11.76 39.87
CA ILE A 109 2.66 -12.93 40.70
C ILE A 109 4.16 -12.97 40.98
N TYR A 110 5.00 -12.76 39.96
CA TYR A 110 6.46 -12.74 40.15
C TYR A 110 6.89 -11.59 41.07
N ALA A 111 6.30 -10.40 40.93
CA ALA A 111 6.61 -9.26 41.79
C ALA A 111 6.35 -9.56 43.28
N SER A 112 5.20 -10.16 43.63
CA SER A 112 4.89 -10.51 45.02
C SER A 112 5.78 -11.62 45.58
N VAL A 113 6.16 -12.60 44.77
CA VAL A 113 7.05 -13.68 45.22
C VAL A 113 8.45 -13.13 45.50
N THR A 114 8.95 -12.25 44.63
CA THR A 114 10.28 -11.65 44.80
C THR A 114 10.37 -10.77 46.04
N THR A 115 9.33 -10.00 46.37
CA THR A 115 9.35 -9.13 47.56
C THR A 115 9.36 -9.96 48.84
N VAL A 116 8.54 -11.01 48.93
CA VAL A 116 8.52 -11.90 50.10
C VAL A 116 9.88 -12.61 50.27
N ALA A 117 10.47 -13.12 49.19
CA ALA A 117 11.78 -13.77 49.25
C ALA A 117 12.88 -12.82 49.76
N LEU A 118 12.88 -11.56 49.30
CA LEU A 118 13.84 -10.56 49.78
C LEU A 118 13.64 -10.23 51.27
N LEU A 119 12.39 -10.09 51.73
CA LEU A 119 12.10 -9.84 53.14
C LEU A 119 12.56 -10.98 54.04
N VAL A 120 12.37 -12.23 53.61
CA VAL A 120 12.87 -13.40 54.35
C VAL A 120 14.38 -13.40 54.42
N LEU A 121 15.09 -13.13 53.32
CA LEU A 121 16.55 -13.08 53.30
C LEU A 121 17.10 -11.96 54.20
N ILE A 122 16.47 -10.78 54.17
CA ILE A 122 16.84 -9.65 55.02
C ILE A 122 16.57 -9.99 56.49
N GLY A 123 15.40 -10.53 56.81
CA GLY A 123 15.03 -10.94 58.16
C GLY A 123 15.98 -12.00 58.72
N LEU A 124 16.39 -12.97 57.89
CA LEU A 124 17.31 -14.03 58.28
C LEU A 124 18.74 -13.50 58.50
N ASN A 125 19.18 -12.52 57.69
CA ASN A 125 20.43 -11.80 57.91
C ASN A 125 20.39 -10.98 59.22
N LEU A 126 19.31 -10.25 59.47
CA LEU A 126 19.14 -9.48 60.71
C LEU A 126 19.07 -10.38 61.95
N TYR A 127 18.35 -11.50 61.86
CA TYR A 127 18.28 -12.49 62.93
C TYR A 127 19.66 -13.08 63.23
N ALA A 128 20.40 -13.48 62.19
CA ALA A 128 21.78 -13.96 62.34
C ALA A 128 22.73 -12.89 62.90
N PHE A 129 22.49 -11.61 62.59
CA PHE A 129 23.27 -10.50 63.13
C PHE A 129 22.98 -10.26 64.61
N LEU A 130 21.70 -10.19 64.99
CA LEU A 130 21.28 -9.99 66.38
C LEU A 130 21.70 -11.17 67.27
N THR A 131 21.54 -12.40 66.81
CA THR A 131 21.97 -13.61 67.56
C THR A 131 23.48 -13.81 67.62
N ARG A 132 24.26 -13.14 66.76
CA ARG A 132 25.73 -13.08 66.87
C ARG A 132 26.23 -11.96 67.77
N GLY A 133 25.45 -10.90 67.96
CA GLY A 133 25.81 -9.77 68.84
C GLY A 133 25.56 -10.05 70.33
N ASP A 134 24.73 -11.05 70.65
CA ASP A 134 24.39 -11.46 72.02
C ASP A 134 25.33 -12.54 72.60
N ARG A 135 26.51 -12.73 71.98
CA ARG A 135 27.54 -13.67 72.40
C ARG A 135 28.90 -12.99 72.43
#